data_AF-A0A524GEL8-F1
#
_entry.id   AF-A0A524GEL8-F1
#
_cell.length_a   1.000
_cell.length_b   1.000
_cell.length_c   1.000
_cell.angle_alpha   90.00
_cell.angle_beta   90.00
_cell.angle_gamma   90.00
#
_symmetry.space_group_name_H-M   'P 1'
#
loop_
_entity.id
_entity.type
_entity.pdbx_description
1 polymer ?
#
loop_
_entity_poly.entity_id
_entity_poly.type
_entity_poly.pdbx_seq_one_letter_code
_entity_poly.pdbx_strand_id
1 'polypeptide(L)'
;MGKAQRCPEGALSEEPGSCGDIEFYVIEVKFDALKEESERVYFKRLPTSFRLGVEEVDKLRDEAHRIVSESKEFQRLIGDLR
;
A
#
# COMPACT_ATOMS: atom_id res chain seq x y z
N MET A 1 6.41 -13.26 -31.64
CA MET A 1 6.74 -12.01 -30.90
C MET A 1 5.61 -11.02 -31.14
N GLY A 2 4.57 -11.05 -30.29
CA GLY A 2 3.39 -10.19 -30.41
C GLY A 2 3.69 -8.79 -29.90
N LYS A 3 3.32 -7.76 -30.66
CA LYS A 3 3.54 -6.35 -30.31
C LYS A 3 2.74 -6.01 -29.06
N ALA A 4 3.38 -5.41 -28.06
CA ALA A 4 2.70 -4.75 -26.96
C ALA A 4 1.92 -3.54 -27.52
N GLN A 5 0.64 -3.76 -27.81
CA GLN A 5 -0.21 -2.78 -28.46
C GLN A 5 -0.76 -1.83 -27.38
N ARG A 6 -0.14 -0.65 -27.24
CA ARG A 6 -0.77 0.46 -26.51
C ARG A 6 -2.15 0.72 -27.11
N CYS A 7 -3.16 0.90 -26.26
CA CYS A 7 -4.50 1.18 -26.77
C CYS A 7 -4.56 2.52 -27.50
N PRO A 8 -5.48 2.63 -28.48
CA PRO A 8 -5.78 3.90 -29.12
C PRO A 8 -6.29 4.91 -28.08
N GLU A 9 -5.97 6.18 -28.30
CA GLU A 9 -6.40 7.28 -27.44
C GLU A 9 -7.94 7.29 -27.31
N GLY A 10 -8.45 7.17 -26.08
CA GLY A 10 -9.89 7.14 -25.79
C GLY A 10 -10.56 5.76 -25.86
N ALA A 11 -9.83 4.67 -26.12
CA ALA A 11 -10.36 3.30 -26.09
C ALA A 11 -9.71 2.47 -24.97
N LEU A 12 -10.52 2.02 -24.01
CA LEU A 12 -10.11 1.01 -23.03
C LEU A 12 -10.49 -0.38 -23.57
N SER A 13 -9.55 -1.31 -23.56
CA SER A 13 -9.84 -2.71 -23.82
C SER A 13 -10.05 -3.40 -22.47
N GLU A 14 -11.08 -4.24 -22.36
CA GLU A 14 -11.37 -5.05 -21.17
C GLU A 14 -10.84 -6.49 -21.32
N GLU A 15 -10.13 -6.77 -22.42
CA GLU A 15 -9.49 -8.06 -22.65
C GLU A 15 -8.36 -8.26 -21.60
N PRO A 16 -8.21 -9.47 -21.01
CA PRO A 16 -7.12 -9.77 -20.10
C PRO A 16 -5.73 -9.59 -20.76
N GLY A 17 -4.84 -8.85 -20.10
CA GLY A 17 -3.51 -8.46 -20.58
C GLY A 17 -3.48 -7.23 -21.51
N SER A 18 -4.54 -6.43 -21.55
CA SER A 18 -4.65 -5.25 -22.41
C SER A 18 -4.19 -3.95 -21.71
N CYS A 19 -4.76 -2.81 -22.08
CA CYS A 19 -4.44 -1.51 -21.49
C CYS A 19 -5.48 -1.04 -20.46
N GLY A 20 -6.65 -1.66 -20.43
CA GLY A 20 -7.80 -1.27 -19.61
C GLY A 20 -8.12 -2.30 -18.52
N ASP A 21 -7.34 -3.37 -18.44
CA ASP A 21 -7.42 -4.41 -17.41
C ASP A 21 -6.53 -4.12 -16.19
N ILE A 22 -6.02 -2.88 -16.05
CA ILE A 22 -5.25 -2.45 -14.88
C ILE A 22 -6.21 -1.97 -13.80
N GLU A 23 -6.25 -2.69 -12.68
CA GLU A 23 -6.96 -2.28 -11.47
C GLU A 23 -6.00 -1.72 -10.42
N PHE A 24 -6.36 -0.59 -9.79
CA PHE A 24 -5.55 0.06 -8.77
C PHE A 24 -6.17 -0.10 -7.39
N TYR A 25 -5.34 -0.50 -6.43
CA TYR A 25 -5.69 -0.58 -5.02
C TYR A 25 -4.82 0.40 -4.24
N VAL A 26 -5.40 1.52 -3.80
CA VAL A 26 -4.67 2.51 -3.02
C VAL A 26 -4.73 2.13 -1.55
N ILE A 27 -3.58 1.78 -0.98
CA ILE A 27 -3.45 1.39 0.43
C ILE A 27 -2.61 2.46 1.13
N GLU A 28 -3.24 3.20 2.05
CA GLU A 28 -2.55 4.23 2.82
C GLU A 28 -1.94 3.66 4.09
N VAL A 29 -0.62 3.79 4.24
CA VAL A 29 0.11 3.41 5.46
C VAL A 29 0.65 4.67 6.10
N LYS A 30 -0.08 5.19 7.10
CA LYS A 30 0.25 6.43 7.80
C LYS A 30 -0.13 6.36 9.27
N PHE A 31 0.62 7.05 10.12
CA PHE A 31 0.40 7.02 11.57
C PHE A 31 -0.97 7.54 12.01
N ASP A 32 -1.68 8.30 11.17
CA ASP A 32 -3.05 8.76 11.49
C ASP A 32 -4.05 7.60 11.60
N ALA A 33 -3.74 6.43 11.03
CA ALA A 33 -4.53 5.21 11.18
C ALA A 33 -4.40 4.57 12.58
N LEU A 34 -3.39 4.94 13.37
CA LEU A 34 -3.22 4.42 14.73
C LEU A 34 -4.26 5.05 15.67
N LYS A 35 -4.91 4.22 16.50
CA LYS A 35 -5.99 4.65 17.41
C LYS A 35 -5.44 5.47 18.58
N GLU A 36 -4.37 4.98 19.18
CA GLU A 36 -3.78 5.57 20.38
C GLU A 36 -2.96 6.81 20.04
N GLU A 37 -3.27 7.93 20.70
CA GLU A 37 -2.55 9.19 20.46
C GLU A 37 -1.08 9.11 20.88
N SER A 38 -0.78 8.39 21.96
CA SER A 38 0.58 8.17 22.45
C SER A 38 1.46 7.46 21.42
N GLU A 39 0.92 6.45 20.72
CA GLU A 39 1.61 5.74 19.64
C GLU A 39 1.88 6.69 18.46
N ARG A 40 0.89 7.48 18.04
CA ARG A 40 1.05 8.48 16.98
C ARG A 40 2.17 9.46 17.29
N VAL A 41 2.18 9.98 18.53
CA VAL A 41 3.19 10.93 18.99
C VAL A 41 4.57 10.29 19.04
N TYR A 42 4.68 9.04 19.49
CA TYR A 42 5.94 8.30 19.49
C TYR A 42 6.51 8.19 18.07
N PHE A 43 5.74 7.66 17.11
CA PHE A 43 6.23 7.44 15.75
C PHE A 43 6.54 8.74 15.00
N LYS A 44 5.73 9.79 15.19
CA LYS A 44 5.99 11.11 14.58
C LYS A 44 7.22 11.82 15.15
N ARG A 45 7.76 11.37 16.29
CA ARG A 45 8.97 11.91 16.91
C ARG A 45 10.23 11.09 16.64
N LEU A 46 10.11 9.93 15.98
CA LEU A 46 11.27 9.17 15.57
C LEU A 46 12.18 10.02 14.67
N PRO A 47 13.50 9.96 14.86
CA PRO A 47 14.41 10.74 14.05
C PRO A 47 14.33 10.28 12.59
N THR A 48 14.34 11.22 11.65
CA THR A 48 14.46 10.94 10.21
C THR A 48 15.90 10.65 9.79
N SER A 49 16.71 10.15 10.72
CA SER A 49 18.10 9.76 10.48
C SER A 49 18.16 8.44 9.71
N PHE A 50 19.22 8.23 8.93
CA PHE A 50 19.46 6.97 8.21
C PHE A 50 19.80 5.77 9.11
N ARG A 51 19.69 5.91 10.45
CA ARG A 51 20.00 4.88 11.43
C ARG A 51 19.03 4.98 12.61
N LEU A 52 17.96 4.21 12.52
CA LEU A 52 17.07 3.91 13.64
C LEU A 52 17.62 2.74 14.45
N GLY A 53 17.30 2.69 15.74
CA GLY A 53 17.56 1.52 16.58
C GLY A 53 16.77 0.31 16.09
N VAL A 54 17.29 -0.89 16.30
CA VAL A 54 16.64 -2.14 15.86
C VAL A 54 15.22 -2.25 16.42
N GLU A 55 15.03 -1.93 17.70
CA GLU A 55 13.70 -1.94 18.33
C GLU A 55 12.72 -0.92 17.73
N GLU A 56 13.21 0.24 17.27
CA GLU A 56 12.38 1.25 16.62
C GLU A 56 11.95 0.78 15.23
N VAL A 57 12.85 0.10 14.52
CA VAL A 57 12.57 -0.53 13.22
C VAL A 57 11.55 -1.65 13.38
N ASP A 58 11.69 -2.51 14.38
CA ASP A 58 10.76 -3.60 14.63
C ASP A 58 9.36 -3.06 14.95
N LYS A 59 9.25 -2.05 15.83
CA LYS A 59 7.98 -1.37 16.10
C LYS A 59 7.34 -0.76 14.84
N LEU A 60 8.14 -0.13 13.97
CA LEU A 60 7.63 0.40 12.71
C LEU A 60 7.07 -0.70 11.79
N ARG A 61 7.74 -1.86 11.73
CA ARG A 61 7.29 -3.00 10.93
C ARG A 61 6.00 -3.59 11.47
N ASP A 62 5.90 -3.78 12.77
CA ASP A 62 4.72 -4.33 13.43
C ASP A 62 3.51 -3.42 13.22
N GLU A 63 3.68 -2.11 13.35
CA GLU A 63 2.61 -1.14 13.15
C GLU A 63 2.20 -0.99 11.70
N ALA A 64 3.15 -0.99 10.76
CA ALA A 64 2.84 -1.02 9.34
C ALA A 64 2.06 -2.29 8.96
N HIS A 65 2.45 -3.44 9.51
CA HIS A 65 1.73 -4.70 9.30
C HIS A 65 0.29 -4.60 9.83
N ARG A 66 0.11 -4.04 11.04
CA ARG A 66 -1.23 -3.80 11.62
C ARG A 66 -2.08 -2.93 10.71
N ILE A 67 -1.58 -1.76 10.30
CA ILE A 67 -2.30 -0.81 9.43
C ILE A 67 -2.71 -1.48 8.10
N VAL A 68 -1.79 -2.20 7.45
CA VAL A 68 -2.07 -2.88 6.18
C VAL A 68 -3.09 -3.98 6.36
N SER A 69 -2.97 -4.80 7.40
CA SER A 69 -3.90 -5.92 7.67
C SER A 69 -5.34 -5.46 7.98
N GLU A 70 -5.49 -4.27 8.57
CA GLU A 70 -6.78 -3.65 8.87
C GLU A 70 -7.33 -2.79 7.72
N SER A 71 -6.56 -2.56 6.65
CA SER A 71 -7.00 -1.79 5.48
C SER A 71 -8.05 -2.57 4.67
N LYS A 72 -9.19 -1.94 4.41
CA LYS A 72 -10.27 -2.50 3.60
C LYS A 72 -9.83 -2.73 2.15
N GLU A 73 -9.07 -1.81 1.61
CA GLU A 73 -8.56 -1.81 0.25
C GLU A 73 -7.53 -2.94 0.06
N PHE A 74 -6.69 -3.17 1.08
CA PHE A 74 -5.80 -4.33 1.09
C PHE A 74 -6.58 -5.64 1.18
N GLN A 75 -7.62 -5.72 2.03
CA GLN A 75 -8.48 -6.91 2.12
C GLN A 75 -9.20 -7.19 0.80
N ARG A 76 -9.64 -6.16 0.08
CA ARG A 76 -10.21 -6.28 -1.27
C ARG A 76 -9.19 -6.87 -2.25
N LEU A 77 -7.98 -6.30 -2.31
CA LEU A 77 -6.89 -6.81 -3.16
C LEU A 77 -6.65 -8.31 -2.92
N ILE A 78 -6.56 -8.73 -1.66
CA ILE A 78 -6.33 -10.14 -1.33
C ILE A 78 -7.53 -11.02 -1.71
N GLY A 79 -8.76 -10.48 -1.64
CA GLY A 79 -9.96 -11.17 -2.12
C GLY A 79 -9.94 -11.39 -3.64
N ASP A 80 -9.53 -10.37 -4.40
CA ASP A 80 -9.52 -10.39 -5.87
C ASP A 80 -8.37 -11.24 -6.44
N LEU A 81 -7.28 -11.46 -5.67
CA LEU A 81 -6.14 -12.29 -6.06
C LEU A 81 -6.27 -13.79 -5.72
N ARG A 82 -7.32 -14.19 -4.99
CA ARG A 82 -7.57 -15.59 -4.59
C ARG A 82 -8.38 -16.35 -5.63
#